data_AF-A0A4U0R5S7-F1
#
_entry.id   AF-A0A4U0R5S7-F1
#
_cell.length_a   1.000
_cell.length_b   1.000
_cell.length_c   1.000
_cell.angle_alpha   90.00
_cell.angle_beta   90.00
_cell.angle_gamma   90.00
#
_symmetry.space_group_name_H-M   'P 1'
#
loop_
_entity.id
_entity.type
_entity.pdbx_description
1 polymer ?
#
loop_
_entity_poly.entity_id
_entity_poly.type
_entity_poly.pdbx_seq_one_letter_code
_entity_poly.pdbx_strand_id
1 'polypeptide(L)'
;MEPILERINARRAQLAEQAELLGRQLAEVEDELARVAAAGQVVTQLLAEDEAAEPGGGGSDSATAAVAEPGRVVPYRKDASGPADLSAEYQRVLQEVAEAGAPVRCKQMCERLGIGTEPRKVEAMRA
;
A
#
# COMPACT_ATOMS: atom_id res chain seq x y z
N MET A 1 37.52 -55.29 5.03
CA MET A 1 37.13 -54.29 4.00
C MET A 1 35.62 -54.13 3.88
N GLU A 2 34.83 -55.20 3.95
CA GLU A 2 33.35 -55.15 3.97
C GLU A 2 32.70 -54.15 4.93
N PRO A 3 33.09 -54.02 6.23
CA PRO A 3 32.39 -53.12 7.15
C PRO A 3 32.55 -51.63 6.81
N ILE A 4 33.58 -51.27 6.05
CA ILE A 4 33.79 -49.89 5.59
C ILE A 4 32.88 -49.59 4.39
N LEU A 5 32.74 -50.54 3.46
CA LEU A 5 31.85 -50.41 2.31
C LEU A 5 30.38 -50.31 2.74
N GLU A 6 29.97 -51.12 3.72
CA GLU A 6 28.62 -51.07 4.29
C GLU A 6 28.33 -49.70 4.93
N ARG A 7 29.27 -49.17 5.71
CA ARG A 7 29.15 -47.83 6.31
C ARG A 7 29.09 -46.71 5.27
N ILE A 8 29.86 -46.81 4.19
CA ILE A 8 29.81 -45.86 3.07
C ILE A 8 28.43 -45.92 2.39
N ASN A 9 27.93 -47.12 2.09
CA ASN A 9 26.63 -47.30 1.44
C ASN A 9 25.47 -46.80 2.32
N ALA A 10 25.50 -47.08 3.62
CA ALA A 10 24.52 -46.56 4.58
C ALA A 10 24.53 -45.02 4.59
N ARG A 11 25.71 -44.39 4.59
CA ARG A 11 25.81 -42.93 4.56
C ARG A 11 25.31 -42.34 3.23
N ARG A 12 25.57 -43.00 2.10
CA ARG A 12 25.05 -42.58 0.80
C ARG A 12 23.52 -42.65 0.75
N ALA A 13 22.93 -43.73 1.28
CA ALA A 13 21.47 -43.88 1.34
C ALA A 13 20.86 -42.77 2.22
N GLN A 14 21.42 -42.51 3.39
CA GLN A 14 20.97 -41.44 4.27
C GLN A 14 21.03 -40.05 3.60
N LEU A 15 22.13 -39.76 2.88
CA LEU A 15 22.27 -38.49 2.16
C LEU A 15 21.29 -38.38 0.98
N ALA A 16 21.01 -39.48 0.29
CA ALA A 16 20.03 -39.51 -0.80
C ALA A 16 18.61 -39.22 -0.28
N GLU A 17 18.23 -39.83 0.85
CA GLU A 17 16.94 -39.57 1.49
C GLU A 17 16.81 -38.11 1.95
N GLN A 18 17.88 -37.55 2.55
CA GLN A 18 17.91 -36.13 2.91
C GLN A 18 17.79 -35.21 1.69
N ALA A 19 18.46 -35.54 0.58
CA ALA A 19 18.35 -34.78 -0.66
C ALA A 19 16.93 -34.83 -1.24
N GLU A 20 16.27 -35.99 -1.18
CA GLU A 20 14.88 -36.13 -1.63
C GLU A 20 13.90 -35.34 -0.77
N LEU A 21 14.08 -35.34 0.55
CA LEU A 21 13.27 -34.54 1.46
C LEU A 21 13.42 -33.03 1.18
N LEU A 22 14.66 -32.56 1.05
CA LEU A 22 14.94 -31.16 0.73
C LEU A 22 14.39 -30.77 -0.65
N GLY A 23 14.46 -31.68 -1.64
CA GLY A 23 13.88 -31.45 -2.96
C GLY A 23 12.36 -31.26 -2.91
N ARG A 24 11.66 -32.04 -2.07
CA ARG A 24 10.21 -31.86 -1.86
C ARG A 24 9.88 -30.52 -1.19
N GLN A 25 10.63 -30.15 -0.17
CA GLN A 25 10.44 -28.86 0.52
C GLN A 25 10.71 -27.68 -0.42
N LEU A 26 11.73 -27.77 -1.27
CA LEU A 26 12.02 -26.74 -2.27
C LEU A 26 10.85 -26.59 -3.25
N ALA A 27 10.33 -27.70 -3.78
CA ALA A 27 9.21 -27.67 -4.70
C ALA A 27 7.95 -27.02 -4.08
N GLU A 28 7.65 -27.30 -2.81
CA GLU A 28 6.53 -26.67 -2.10
C GLU A 28 6.69 -25.14 -1.98
N VAL A 29 7.90 -24.68 -1.66
CA VAL A 29 8.21 -23.24 -1.57
C VAL A 29 8.16 -22.58 -2.95
N GLU A 30 8.68 -23.23 -3.99
CA GLU A 30 8.60 -22.74 -5.37
C GLU A 30 7.15 -22.60 -5.85
N ASP A 31 6.29 -23.57 -5.52
CA ASP A 31 4.86 -23.50 -5.81
C ASP A 31 4.17 -22.33 -5.08
N GLU A 32 4.53 -22.09 -3.81
CA GLU A 32 4.01 -20.94 -3.07
C GLU A 32 4.48 -19.61 -3.65
N LEU A 33 5.76 -19.50 -4.01
CA LEU A 33 6.30 -18.33 -4.69
C LEU A 33 5.60 -18.08 -6.03
N ALA A 34 5.33 -19.12 -6.80
CA ALA A 34 4.59 -19.00 -8.06
C ALA A 34 3.17 -18.46 -7.84
N ARG A 35 2.47 -18.92 -6.81
CA ARG A 35 1.14 -18.39 -6.44
C ARG A 35 1.20 -16.91 -6.05
N VAL A 36 2.17 -16.53 -5.23
CA VAL A 36 2.35 -15.13 -4.81
C VAL A 36 2.71 -14.23 -6.00
N ALA A 37 3.58 -14.70 -6.90
CA ALA A 37 3.93 -13.97 -8.11
C ALA A 37 2.71 -13.73 -9.02
N ALA A 38 1.88 -14.76 -9.22
CA ALA A 38 0.64 -14.63 -9.99
C ALA A 38 -0.33 -13.63 -9.34
N ALA A 39 -0.49 -13.67 -8.01
CA ALA A 39 -1.31 -12.69 -7.30
C ALA A 39 -0.78 -11.26 -7.48
N GLY A 40 0.55 -11.07 -7.42
CA GLY A 40 1.19 -9.79 -7.67
C GLY A 40 0.95 -9.26 -9.09
N GLN A 41 0.96 -10.14 -10.09
CA GLN A 41 0.63 -9.78 -11.48
C GLN A 41 -0.81 -9.30 -11.61
N VAL A 42 -1.77 -9.99 -10.98
CA VAL A 42 -3.18 -9.59 -10.98
C VAL A 42 -3.37 -8.21 -10.34
N VAL A 43 -2.73 -7.97 -9.19
CA VAL A 43 -2.78 -6.65 -8.54
C VAL A 43 -2.21 -5.56 -9.45
N THR A 44 -1.08 -5.84 -10.10
CA THR A 44 -0.45 -4.89 -11.04
C THR A 44 -1.37 -4.59 -12.22
N GLN A 45 -2.04 -5.62 -12.76
CA GLN A 45 -2.99 -5.46 -13.86
C GLN A 45 -4.21 -4.65 -13.44
N LEU A 46 -4.80 -4.91 -12.28
CA LEU A 46 -5.94 -4.15 -11.77
C LEU A 46 -5.59 -2.67 -11.57
N LEU A 47 -4.40 -2.38 -11.03
CA LEU A 47 -3.94 -1.00 -10.89
C LEU A 47 -3.75 -0.31 -12.25
N ALA A 48 -3.26 -1.02 -13.26
CA ALA A 48 -3.12 -0.48 -14.61
C ALA A 48 -4.48 -0.31 -15.33
N GLU A 49 -5.45 -1.19 -15.09
CA GLU A 49 -6.81 -1.08 -15.61
C GLU A 49 -7.57 0.10 -14.98
N ASP A 50 -7.41 0.32 -13.66
CA ASP A 50 -7.90 1.52 -12.98
C ASP A 50 -7.27 2.80 -13.57
N GLU A 51 -5.99 2.76 -13.95
CA GLU A 51 -5.33 3.88 -14.64
C GLU A 51 -5.85 4.10 -16.07
N ALA A 52 -6.25 3.04 -16.78
CA ALA A 52 -6.75 3.12 -18.16
C ALA A 52 -8.24 3.44 -18.28
N ALA A 53 -9.03 3.17 -17.23
CA ALA A 53 -10.45 3.50 -17.16
C ALA A 53 -10.73 5.00 -16.95
N GLU A 54 -9.70 5.78 -16.60
CA GLU A 54 -9.77 7.25 -16.55
C GLU A 54 -9.71 7.84 -17.97
N PRO A 55 -10.71 8.61 -18.41
CA PRO A 55 -10.71 9.21 -19.74
C PRO A 55 -9.72 10.39 -19.79
N GLY A 56 -8.50 10.12 -20.24
CA GLY A 56 -7.62 11.09 -20.92
C GLY A 56 -7.06 12.25 -20.09
N GLY A 57 -5.84 12.07 -19.59
CA GLY A 57 -4.96 13.17 -19.16
C GLY A 57 -3.57 12.98 -19.76
N GLY A 58 -3.45 13.11 -21.08
CA GLY A 58 -2.15 13.02 -21.75
C GLY A 58 -1.29 14.27 -21.49
N GLY A 59 0.02 14.04 -21.39
CA GLY A 59 1.02 15.06 -21.70
C GLY A 59 1.83 15.57 -20.51
N SER A 60 3.08 15.13 -20.47
CA SER A 60 4.19 15.85 -19.85
C SER A 60 4.22 17.30 -20.31
N ASP A 61 3.95 18.26 -19.43
CA ASP A 61 4.78 19.46 -19.31
C ASP A 61 4.51 20.22 -18.00
N SER A 62 5.62 20.62 -17.39
CA SER A 62 5.83 21.75 -16.47
C SER A 62 4.62 22.41 -15.77
N ALA A 63 4.71 22.42 -14.42
CA ALA A 63 4.32 23.52 -13.55
C ALA A 63 2.94 24.14 -13.84
N THR A 64 1.88 23.37 -13.63
CA THR A 64 0.57 23.93 -13.34
C THR A 64 0.24 23.56 -11.91
N ALA A 65 0.15 24.58 -11.05
CA ALA A 65 -0.43 24.44 -9.72
C ALA A 65 -1.75 23.70 -9.91
N ALA A 66 -1.89 22.55 -9.23
CA ALA A 66 -3.06 21.70 -9.30
C ALA A 66 -4.31 22.58 -9.12
N VAL A 67 -4.99 22.87 -10.22
CA VAL A 67 -6.28 23.53 -10.17
C VAL A 67 -7.21 22.49 -9.58
N ALA A 68 -7.52 22.66 -8.29
CA ALA A 68 -8.50 21.84 -7.60
C ALA A 68 -9.74 21.77 -8.48
N GLU A 69 -10.06 20.57 -8.97
CA GLU A 69 -11.31 20.38 -9.71
C GLU A 69 -12.48 20.89 -8.86
N PRO A 70 -13.46 21.58 -9.45
CA PRO A 70 -14.59 22.11 -8.70
C PRO A 70 -15.33 20.97 -7.99
N GLY A 71 -15.17 20.90 -6.67
CA GLY A 71 -15.72 19.85 -5.80
C GLY A 71 -14.69 18.92 -5.14
N ARG A 72 -13.40 19.00 -5.51
CA ARG A 72 -12.36 18.12 -4.97
C ARG A 72 -11.39 18.90 -4.06
N VAL A 73 -11.53 18.67 -2.75
CA VAL A 73 -10.73 19.34 -1.70
C VAL A 73 -9.34 18.72 -1.50
N VAL A 74 -9.16 17.46 -1.93
CA VAL A 74 -7.93 16.67 -1.73
C VAL A 74 -7.51 15.99 -3.03
N PRO A 75 -6.29 16.24 -3.56
CA PRO A 75 -5.75 15.55 -4.74
C PRO A 75 -5.46 14.08 -4.46
N TYR A 76 -5.33 13.25 -5.50
CA TYR A 76 -4.86 11.87 -5.30
C TYR A 76 -3.41 11.88 -4.80
N ARG A 77 -3.07 10.89 -3.98
CA ARG A 77 -1.72 10.77 -3.38
C ARG A 77 -0.59 10.76 -4.42
N LYS A 78 -0.85 10.29 -5.64
CA LYS A 78 0.11 10.27 -6.75
C LYS A 78 0.37 11.65 -7.38
N ASP A 79 -0.57 12.59 -7.22
CA ASP A 79 -0.52 13.93 -7.81
C ASP A 79 0.01 14.99 -6.82
N ALA A 80 0.16 14.63 -5.55
CA ALA A 80 0.65 15.53 -4.49
C ALA A 80 2.11 15.20 -4.15
N SER A 81 3.01 16.16 -4.41
CA SER A 81 4.42 16.12 -4.02
C SER A 81 4.64 16.64 -2.59
N GLY A 82 3.71 17.46 -2.08
CA GLY A 82 3.76 17.95 -0.70
C GLY A 82 2.52 18.72 -0.25
N PRO A 83 2.55 19.29 0.98
CA PRO A 83 1.41 20.03 1.53
C PRO A 83 0.96 21.21 0.67
N ALA A 84 1.87 21.81 -0.09
CA ALA A 84 1.60 22.93 -0.99
C ALA A 84 0.64 22.60 -2.14
N ASP A 85 0.47 21.32 -2.47
CA ASP A 85 -0.42 20.85 -3.54
C ASP A 85 -1.86 20.63 -3.06
N LEU A 86 -2.09 20.74 -1.74
CA LEU A 86 -3.41 20.59 -1.14
C LEU A 86 -4.21 21.89 -1.24
N SER A 87 -5.53 21.83 -1.13
CA SER A 87 -6.36 23.04 -1.04
C SER A 87 -5.95 23.91 0.16
N ALA A 88 -6.13 25.24 0.05
CA ALA A 88 -5.78 26.18 1.12
C ALA A 88 -6.47 25.83 2.45
N GLU A 89 -7.69 25.31 2.40
CA GLU A 89 -8.43 24.86 3.57
C GLU A 89 -7.74 23.67 4.26
N TYR A 90 -7.26 22.70 3.48
CA TYR A 90 -6.58 21.53 4.01
C TYR A 90 -5.16 21.86 4.50
N GLN A 91 -4.45 22.75 3.82
CA GLN A 91 -3.17 23.28 4.29
C GLN A 91 -3.30 23.93 5.67
N ARG A 92 -4.38 24.72 5.88
CA ARG A 92 -4.69 25.33 7.17
C ARG A 92 -4.93 24.29 8.27
N VAL A 93 -5.64 23.20 7.97
CA VAL A 93 -5.82 22.09 8.92
C VAL A 93 -4.48 21.46 9.31
N LEU A 94 -3.61 21.20 8.33
CA LEU A 94 -2.28 20.62 8.60
C LEU A 94 -1.41 21.55 9.44
N GLN A 95 -1.48 22.86 9.19
CA GLN A 95 -0.77 23.86 9.97
C GLN A 95 -1.21 23.84 11.44
N GLU A 96 -2.52 23.86 11.72
CA GLU A 96 -3.05 23.81 13.08
C GLU A 96 -2.65 22.52 13.83
N VAL A 97 -2.60 21.38 13.11
CA VAL A 97 -2.13 20.10 13.66
C VAL A 97 -0.64 20.19 14.01
N ALA A 98 0.17 20.75 13.11
CA ALA A 98 1.62 20.88 13.33
C ALA A 98 1.92 21.83 14.50
N GLU A 99 1.22 22.96 14.59
CA GLU A 99 1.38 23.96 15.65
C GLU A 99 0.92 23.45 17.02
N ALA A 100 -0.01 22.50 17.08
CA ALA A 100 -0.48 21.95 18.35
C ALA A 100 0.58 21.11 19.09
N GLY A 101 1.55 20.52 18.38
CA GLY A 101 2.68 19.77 18.97
C GLY A 101 2.30 18.55 19.84
N ALA A 102 1.01 18.19 19.89
CA ALA A 102 0.45 17.11 20.71
C ALA A 102 -0.86 16.63 20.08
N PRO A 103 -1.37 15.43 20.46
CA PRO A 103 -2.67 14.95 19.97
C PRO A 103 -3.80 15.94 20.28
N VAL A 104 -4.56 16.31 19.24
CA VAL A 104 -5.65 17.30 19.33
C VAL A 104 -7.00 16.60 19.22
N ARG A 105 -7.96 16.96 20.08
CA ARG A 105 -9.35 16.47 19.94
C ARG A 105 -10.05 17.21 18.80
N CYS A 106 -10.92 16.53 18.04
CA CYS A 106 -11.65 17.15 16.92
C CYS A 106 -12.39 18.43 17.32
N LYS A 107 -12.99 18.49 18.51
CA LYS A 107 -13.68 19.70 19.00
C LYS A 107 -12.72 20.90 19.12
N GLN A 108 -11.53 20.69 19.67
CA GLN A 108 -10.50 21.73 19.81
C GLN A 108 -9.97 22.17 18.44
N MET A 109 -9.88 21.24 17.49
CA MET A 109 -9.53 21.54 16.11
C MET A 109 -10.59 22.43 15.43
N CYS A 110 -11.88 22.10 15.60
CA CYS A 110 -12.97 22.93 15.09
C CYS A 110 -12.94 24.34 15.67
N GLU A 111 -12.71 24.47 16.99
CA GLU A 111 -12.58 25.77 17.67
C GLU A 111 -11.42 26.60 17.09
N ARG A 112 -10.25 26.00 16.88
CA ARG A 112 -9.08 26.66 16.27
C ARG A 112 -9.33 27.12 14.84
N LEU A 113 -10.02 26.28 14.05
CA LEU A 113 -10.36 26.57 12.66
C LEU A 113 -11.56 27.53 12.52
N GLY A 114 -12.21 27.92 13.61
CA GLY A 114 -13.43 28.75 13.58
C GLY A 114 -14.65 28.03 13.00
N ILE A 115 -14.64 26.69 13.02
CA ILE A 115 -15.73 25.83 12.55
C ILE A 115 -16.67 25.54 13.72
N GLY A 116 -17.98 25.64 13.48
CA GLY A 116 -18.97 25.33 14.50
C GLY A 116 -18.81 23.90 15.06
N THR A 117 -18.91 23.76 16.39
CA THR A 117 -18.79 22.48 17.09
C THR A 117 -20.11 21.72 17.22
N GLU A 118 -21.20 22.31 16.74
CA GLU A 118 -22.53 21.70 16.81
C GLU A 118 -22.64 20.49 15.88
N PRO A 119 -23.28 19.40 16.31
CA PRO A 119 -23.53 18.25 15.45
C PRO A 119 -24.28 18.68 14.18
N ARG A 120 -23.71 18.38 13.01
CA ARG A 120 -24.43 18.50 11.74
C ARG A 120 -25.39 17.32 11.54
N LYS A 121 -26.37 17.50 10.66
CA LYS A 121 -27.21 16.39 10.19
C LYS A 121 -26.30 15.34 9.55
N VAL A 122 -26.41 14.10 10.04
CA VAL A 122 -25.72 12.94 9.47
C VAL A 122 -26.74 12.08 8.74
N GLU A 123 -26.37 11.57 7.57
CA GLU A 123 -27.17 10.59 6.85
C GLU A 123 -27.18 9.27 7.63
N ALA A 124 -28.30 8.54 7.55
CA ALA A 124 -28.40 7.24 8.20
C ALA A 124 -27.44 6.24 7.53
N MET A 125 -26.57 5.62 8.33
CA MET A 125 -25.70 4.55 7.85
C MET A 125 -26.56 3.33 7.53
N ARG A 126 -26.44 2.76 6.31
CA ARG A 126 -27.06 1.47 6.01
C ARG A 126 -26.38 0.39 6.85
N ALA A 127 -27.19 -0.42 7.54
CA ALA A 127 -26.75 -1.57 8.31
C ALA A 127 -26.35 -2.74 7.39
#